data_AF-U9W338-F1
#
_entry.id   AF-U9W338-F1
#
_cell.length_a   1.000
_cell.length_b   1.000
_cell.length_c   1.000
_cell.angle_alpha   90.00
_cell.angle_beta   90.00
_cell.angle_gamma   90.00
#
_symmetry.space_group_name_H-M   'P 1'
#
loop_
_entity.id
_entity.type
_entity.pdbx_description
1 polymer ?
#
loop_
_entity_poly.entity_id
_entity_poly.type
_entity_poly.pdbx_seq_one_letter_code
_entity_poly.pdbx_strand_id
1 'polypeptide(L)'
;MLPQVYQTICRKHLNEQQYLTLELVLLLIQAHRQVTLGALASLFPQPIKYASRKRNLQRFLVLPRLSLKVLWFPLLKYWIRQAQTGHRLNREHRRQLKKRRIRSMGIG
;
A
#
# COMPACT_ATOMS: atom_id res chain seq x y z
N MET A 1 8.10 -8.31 7.08
CA MET A 1 7.50 -8.74 5.80
C MET A 1 6.17 -8.03 5.62
N LEU A 2 5.91 -7.46 4.43
CA LEU A 2 4.65 -6.77 4.13
C LEU A 2 3.48 -7.77 4.16
N PRO A 3 2.30 -7.41 4.70
CA PRO A 3 1.13 -8.29 4.62
C PRO A 3 0.74 -8.60 3.17
N GLN A 4 0.17 -9.78 2.93
CA GLN A 4 -0.05 -10.34 1.59
C GLN A 4 -0.88 -9.44 0.65
N VAL A 5 -1.81 -8.66 1.20
CA VAL A 5 -2.60 -7.68 0.43
C VAL A 5 -1.73 -6.57 -0.16
N TYR A 6 -0.73 -6.08 0.60
CA TYR A 6 0.19 -5.07 0.09
C TYR A 6 1.10 -5.65 -0.99
N GLN A 7 1.54 -6.91 -0.82
CA GLN A 7 2.38 -7.58 -1.82
C GLN A 7 1.65 -7.73 -3.16
N THR A 8 0.38 -8.16 -3.14
CA THR A 8 -0.40 -8.34 -4.37
C THR A 8 -0.66 -7.01 -5.09
N ILE A 9 -0.95 -5.95 -4.34
CA ILE A 9 -1.13 -4.60 -4.90
C ILE A 9 0.18 -4.09 -5.51
N CYS A 10 1.29 -4.15 -4.78
CA CYS A 10 2.59 -3.68 -5.27
C CYS A 10 3.06 -4.48 -6.50
N ARG A 11 2.97 -5.81 -6.48
CA ARG A 11 3.37 -6.67 -7.61
C ARG A 11 2.52 -6.48 -8.87
N LYS A 12 1.29 -5.97 -8.75
CA LYS A 12 0.45 -5.63 -9.91
C LYS A 12 0.96 -4.39 -10.66
N HIS A 13 1.65 -3.49 -9.97
CA HIS A 13 2.07 -2.20 -10.51
C HIS A 13 3.59 -2.07 -10.71
N LEU A 14 4.37 -2.93 -10.07
CA LEU A 14 5.84 -2.92 -10.09
C LEU A 14 6.39 -4.21 -10.69
N ASN A 15 7.47 -4.09 -11.47
CA ASN A 15 8.23 -5.26 -11.90
C ASN A 15 8.98 -5.86 -10.70
N GLU A 16 9.45 -7.10 -10.81
CA GLU A 16 10.09 -7.82 -9.70
C GLU A 16 11.29 -7.05 -9.09
N GLN A 17 12.18 -6.52 -9.92
CA GLN A 17 13.31 -5.68 -9.45
C GLN A 17 12.84 -4.43 -8.70
N GLN A 18 11.76 -3.78 -9.18
CA GLN A 18 11.20 -2.59 -8.55
C GLN A 18 10.54 -2.93 -7.21
N TYR A 19 9.86 -4.08 -7.14
CA TYR A 19 9.27 -4.59 -5.92
C TYR A 19 10.33 -4.89 -4.85
N LEU A 20 11.41 -5.60 -5.22
CA LEU A 20 12.52 -5.88 -4.31
C LEU A 20 13.20 -4.59 -3.82
N THR A 21 13.38 -3.62 -4.72
CA THR A 21 13.91 -2.30 -4.35
C THR A 21 12.99 -1.58 -3.36
N LEU A 22 11.67 -1.62 -3.57
CA LEU A 22 10.69 -1.04 -2.65
C LEU A 22 10.75 -1.72 -1.27
N GLU A 23 10.86 -3.04 -1.24
CA GLU A 23 10.92 -3.83 -0.01
C GLU A 23 12.19 -3.51 0.79
N LEU A 24 13.34 -3.44 0.12
CA LEU A 24 14.61 -3.01 0.72
C LEU A 24 14.52 -1.58 1.29
N VAL A 25 13.96 -0.64 0.52
CA VAL A 25 13.78 0.74 0.99
C VAL A 25 12.85 0.80 2.19
N LEU A 26 11.75 0.05 2.19
CA LEU A 26 10.83 -0.02 3.33
C LEU A 26 11.51 -0.60 4.58
N LEU A 27 12.30 -1.67 4.43
CA LEU A 27 13.05 -2.25 5.54
C LEU A 27 14.08 -1.26 6.11
N LEU A 28 14.77 -0.52 5.25
CA LEU A 28 15.72 0.52 5.68
C LEU A 28 15.01 1.65 6.42
N ILE A 29 13.86 2.10 5.96
CA ILE A 29 13.06 3.14 6.62
C ILE A 29 12.50 2.64 7.96
N GLN A 30 12.13 1.35 8.05
CA GLN A 30 11.66 0.75 9.30
C GLN A 30 12.78 0.59 10.33
N ALA A 31 13.98 0.19 9.89
CA ALA A 31 15.15 0.01 10.74
C ALA A 31 15.78 1.34 11.15
N HIS A 32 15.76 2.33 10.26
CA HIS A 32 16.41 3.63 10.46
C HIS A 32 15.38 4.75 10.38
N ARG A 33 15.19 5.48 11.49
CA ARG A 33 14.29 6.65 11.56
C ARG A 33 14.68 7.83 10.64
N GLN A 34 15.84 7.77 9.97
CA GLN A 34 16.30 8.80 9.06
C GLN A 34 15.93 8.47 7.61
N VAL A 35 14.96 9.22 7.08
CA VAL A 35 14.41 9.07 5.72
C VAL A 35 15.12 9.93 4.66
N THR A 36 16.32 10.44 4.95
CA THR A 36 17.04 11.26 3.96
C THR A 36 17.58 10.39 2.82
N LEU A 37 17.54 10.90 1.59
CA LEU A 37 18.07 10.17 0.42
C LEU A 37 19.54 9.80 0.61
N GLY A 38 20.31 10.66 1.28
CA GLY A 38 21.72 10.42 1.57
C GLY A 38 21.92 9.25 2.54
N ALA A 39 21.16 9.21 3.63
CA ALA A 39 21.21 8.11 4.60
C ALA A 39 20.77 6.78 3.96
N LEU A 40 19.66 6.79 3.22
CA LEU A 40 19.20 5.61 2.49
C LEU A 40 20.26 5.12 1.50
N ALA A 41 20.90 6.01 0.75
CA ALA A 41 21.97 5.64 -0.20
C ALA A 41 23.25 5.11 0.47
N SER A 42 23.54 5.54 1.71
CA SER A 42 24.67 5.00 2.48
C SER A 42 24.39 3.58 2.98
N LEU A 43 23.15 3.31 3.37
CA LEU A 43 22.71 2.04 3.97
C LEU A 43 22.24 1.01 2.93
N PHE A 44 21.99 1.43 1.69
CA PHE A 44 21.46 0.55 0.64
C PHE A 44 22.49 -0.54 0.28
N PRO A 45 22.13 -1.85 0.38
CA PRO A 45 23.05 -2.97 0.25
C PRO A 45 23.34 -3.31 -1.22
N GLN A 46 23.87 -2.34 -1.97
CA GLN A 46 24.28 -2.51 -3.36
C GLN A 46 25.78 -2.18 -3.49
N PRO A 47 26.61 -3.10 -4.02
CA PRO A 47 28.05 -2.91 -4.13
C PRO A 47 28.41 -2.03 -5.34
N ILE A 48 27.95 -0.78 -5.32
CA ILE A 48 28.24 0.22 -6.35
C ILE A 48 28.65 1.55 -5.71
N LYS A 49 29.16 2.49 -6.51
CA LYS A 49 29.53 3.82 -6.01
C LYS A 49 28.34 4.52 -5.35
N TYR A 50 28.60 5.23 -4.24
CA TYR A 50 27.58 5.97 -3.49
C TYR A 50 26.76 6.91 -4.39
N ALA A 51 27.43 7.69 -5.26
CA ALA A 51 26.75 8.59 -6.19
C ALA A 51 25.78 7.84 -7.13
N SER A 52 26.16 6.64 -7.58
CA SER A 52 25.30 5.79 -8.39
C SER A 52 24.12 5.25 -7.59
N ARG A 53 24.32 4.79 -6.35
CA ARG A 53 23.21 4.38 -5.46
C ARG A 53 22.21 5.51 -5.25
N LYS A 54 22.71 6.69 -4.91
CA LYS A 54 21.90 7.90 -4.70
C LYS A 54 21.08 8.23 -5.94
N ARG A 55 21.69 8.24 -7.12
CA ARG A 55 21.01 8.51 -8.39
C ARG A 55 19.97 7.43 -8.73
N ASN A 56 20.27 6.16 -8.46
CA ASN A 56 19.34 5.05 -8.69
C ASN A 56 18.13 5.15 -7.75
N LEU A 57 18.34 5.38 -6.45
CA LEU A 57 17.26 5.60 -5.49
C LEU A 57 16.43 6.83 -5.85
N GLN A 58 17.06 7.93 -6.26
CA GLN A 58 16.35 9.12 -6.71
C GLN A 58 15.45 8.81 -7.92
N ARG A 59 16.00 8.14 -8.94
CA ARG A 59 15.23 7.73 -10.13
C ARG A 59 14.08 6.78 -9.76
N PHE A 60 14.34 5.84 -8.86
CA PHE A 60 13.35 4.89 -8.39
C PHE A 60 12.18 5.60 -7.69
N LEU A 61 12.46 6.49 -6.73
CA LEU A 61 11.43 7.22 -5.96
C LEU A 61 10.59 8.17 -6.82
N VAL A 62 11.10 8.60 -7.99
CA VAL A 62 10.38 9.47 -8.94
C VAL A 62 9.61 8.64 -10.00
N LEU A 63 9.64 7.30 -9.94
CA LEU A 63 8.93 6.47 -10.91
C LEU A 63 7.41 6.76 -10.92
N PRO A 64 6.79 6.94 -12.10
CA PRO A 64 5.35 7.17 -12.21
C PRO A 64 4.49 6.05 -11.58
N ARG A 65 5.04 4.83 -11.52
CA ARG A 65 4.41 3.65 -10.92
C ARG A 65 4.30 3.73 -9.39
N LEU A 66 5.19 4.47 -8.75
CA LEU A 66 5.14 4.77 -7.31
C LEU A 66 4.27 6.00 -7.00
N SER A 67 3.64 6.59 -8.01
CA SER A 67 2.80 7.77 -7.80
C SER A 67 1.64 7.48 -6.83
N LEU A 68 1.23 8.52 -6.12
CA LEU A 68 0.06 8.55 -5.25
C LEU A 68 -1.18 7.97 -5.94
N LYS A 69 -1.37 8.25 -7.22
CA LYS A 69 -2.55 7.77 -7.94
C LYS A 69 -2.51 6.25 -8.18
N VAL A 70 -1.38 5.73 -8.63
CA VAL A 70 -1.32 4.32 -9.08
C VAL A 70 -1.22 3.36 -7.90
N LEU A 71 -0.31 3.64 -6.96
CA LEU A 71 -0.02 2.73 -5.86
C LEU A 71 -0.88 3.02 -4.62
N TRP A 72 -1.14 4.30 -4.30
CA TRP A 72 -1.82 4.65 -3.06
C TRP A 72 -3.34 4.57 -3.14
N PHE A 73 -3.98 4.82 -4.30
CA PHE A 73 -5.45 4.66 -4.38
C PHE A 73 -5.92 3.23 -4.09
N PRO A 74 -5.31 2.15 -4.62
CA PRO A 74 -5.69 0.79 -4.25
C PRO A 74 -5.52 0.50 -2.75
N LEU A 75 -4.46 1.02 -2.13
CA LEU A 75 -4.19 0.88 -0.70
C LEU A 75 -5.20 1.64 0.15
N LEU A 76 -5.43 2.91 -0.16
CA LEU A 76 -6.43 3.75 0.50
C LEU A 76 -7.82 3.15 0.36
N LYS A 77 -8.19 2.67 -0.83
CA LYS A 77 -9.46 1.98 -1.06
C LYS A 77 -9.57 0.72 -0.21
N TYR A 78 -8.49 -0.05 -0.08
CA TYR A 78 -8.45 -1.20 0.82
C TYR A 78 -8.64 -0.79 2.28
N TRP A 79 -7.94 0.23 2.77
CA TRP A 79 -8.10 0.73 4.15
C TRP A 79 -9.48 1.31 4.42
N ILE A 80 -10.04 2.10 3.51
CA ILE A 80 -11.41 2.64 3.62
C ILE A 80 -12.41 1.49 3.66
N ARG A 81 -12.27 0.49 2.79
CA ARG A 81 -13.12 -0.70 2.83
C ARG A 81 -12.95 -1.45 4.13
N GLN A 82 -11.74 -1.60 4.64
CA GLN A 82 -11.49 -2.27 5.90
C GLN A 82 -12.08 -1.49 7.09
N ALA A 83 -12.03 -0.17 7.07
CA ALA A 83 -12.64 0.69 8.08
C ALA A 83 -14.18 0.63 8.02
N GLN A 84 -14.76 0.66 6.82
CA GLN A 84 -16.22 0.59 6.62
C GLN A 84 -16.78 -0.83 6.82
N THR A 85 -16.03 -1.85 6.43
CA THR A 85 -16.36 -3.26 6.65
C THR A 85 -15.95 -3.73 8.05
N GLY A 86 -15.20 -2.89 8.76
CA GLY A 86 -14.79 -3.03 10.15
C GLY A 86 -16.00 -3.18 11.05
N HIS A 87 -16.33 -4.45 11.29
CA HIS A 87 -17.10 -5.01 12.39
C HIS A 87 -18.64 -5.06 12.32
N ARG A 88 -19.39 -4.11 11.73
CA ARG A 88 -20.89 -4.17 11.87
C ARG A 88 -21.76 -3.66 10.72
N LEU A 89 -21.28 -2.68 9.95
CA LEU A 89 -22.15 -1.92 9.04
C LEU A 89 -22.77 -2.78 7.92
N ASN A 90 -22.02 -3.74 7.35
CA ASN A 90 -22.56 -4.57 6.27
C ASN A 90 -23.66 -5.54 6.74
N ARG A 91 -23.54 -6.07 7.97
CA ARG A 91 -24.57 -6.96 8.54
C ARG A 91 -25.80 -6.17 8.96
N GLU A 92 -25.60 -5.00 9.57
CA GLU A 92 -26.68 -4.11 9.99
C GLU A 92 -27.41 -3.48 8.80
N HIS A 93 -26.69 -3.01 7.77
CA HIS A 93 -27.30 -2.52 6.54
C HIS A 93 -28.12 -3.61 5.84
N ARG A 94 -27.61 -4.85 5.74
CA ARG A 94 -28.40 -5.98 5.19
C ARG A 94 -29.63 -6.29 6.04
N ARG A 95 -29.53 -6.23 7.37
CA ARG A 95 -30.68 -6.40 8.30
C ARG A 95 -31.70 -5.28 8.14
N GLN A 96 -31.27 -4.03 8.01
CA GLN A 96 -32.14 -2.87 7.81
C GLN A 96 -32.85 -2.93 6.46
N LEU A 97 -32.13 -3.28 5.38
CA LEU A 97 -32.72 -3.53 4.06
C LEU A 97 -33.76 -4.66 4.11
N LYS A 98 -33.46 -5.77 4.81
CA LYS A 98 -34.40 -6.88 5.00
C LYS A 98 -35.63 -6.45 5.81
N LYS A 99 -35.46 -5.67 6.89
CA LYS A 99 -36.58 -5.10 7.67
C LYS A 99 -37.45 -4.17 6.83
N ARG A 100 -36.85 -3.27 6.04
CA ARG A 100 -37.58 -2.37 5.13
C ARG A 100 -38.37 -3.16 4.08
N ARG A 101 -37.78 -4.22 3.51
CA ARG A 101 -38.44 -5.11 2.54
C ARG A 101 -39.61 -5.89 3.13
N ILE A 102 -39.50 -6.36 4.37
CA ILE A 102 -40.60 -7.06 5.07
C ILE A 102 -41.73 -6.07 5.36
N ARG A 103 -41.41 -4.86 5.84
CA ARG A 103 -42.40 -3.79 6.05
C ARG A 103 -43.11 -3.39 4.75
N SER A 104 -42.41 -3.31 3.63
CA SER A 104 -43.02 -2.99 2.33
C SER A 104 -43.87 -4.12 1.75
N MET A 105 -43.71 -5.36 2.25
CA MET A 105 -44.52 -6.52 1.85
C MET A 105 -45.78 -6.70 2.70
N GLY A 106 -46.07 -5.81 3.65
CA GLY A 106 -47.32 -5.82 4.43
C GLY A 106 -47.45 -6.99 5.41
N ILE A 107 -46.35 -7.67 5.73
CA ILE A 107 -46.31 -8.72 6.77
C ILE A 107 -45.81 -8.07 8.05
N GLY A 108 -46.74 -7.51 8.83
CA GLY A 108 -46.50 -6.86 10.11
C GLY A 108 -47.60 -7.20 11.09
#